data_AF-A0A7V9HXD5-F1
#
_entry.id   AF-A0A7V9HXD5-F1
#
_cell.length_a   1.000
_cell.length_b   1.000
_cell.length_c   1.000
_cell.angle_alpha   90.00
_cell.angle_beta   90.00
_cell.angle_gamma   90.00
#
_symmetry.space_group_name_H-M   'P 1'
#
loop_
_entity.id
_entity.type
_entity.pdbx_description
1 polymer ?
#
loop_
_entity_poly.entity_id
_entity_poly.type
_entity_poly.pdbx_seq_one_letter_code
_entity_poly.pdbx_strand_id
1 'polypeptide(L)' 'MRTYYVGMDVHQASIVIIVLNGAGKVVMRVATETSAGRVREFLKQLRGKVY' A
#
# COMPACT_ATOMS: atom_id res chain seq x y z
N MET A 1 -2.21 -3.19 19.88
CA MET A 1 -2.49 -3.39 18.43
C MET A 1 -1.32 -2.88 17.61
N ARG A 2 -0.92 -3.57 16.54
CA ARG A 2 0.09 -3.06 15.60
C ARG A 2 -0.61 -2.21 14.56
N THR A 3 -0.30 -0.91 14.53
CA THR A 3 -0.78 0.03 13.51
C THR A 3 0.11 -0.06 12.27
N TYR A 4 -0.52 -0.04 11.09
CA TYR A 4 0.17 0.07 9.81
C TYR A 4 -0.43 1.21 9.00
N TYR A 5 0.41 1.81 8.15
CA TYR A 5 0.05 2.91 7.26
C TYR A 5 0.31 2.52 5.81
N VAL A 6 -0.59 2.90 4.91
CA VAL A 6 -0.40 2.71 3.46
C VAL A 6 -0.04 4.03 2.79
N GLY A 7 1.11 4.07 2.14
CA GLY A 7 1.50 5.16 1.25
C GLY A 7 1.33 4.74 -0.20
N MET A 8 0.80 5.62 -1.04
CA MET A 8 0.69 5.41 -2.48
C MET A 8 1.27 6.61 -3.21
N ASP A 9 2.21 6.35 -4.12
CA ASP A 9 2.75 7.33 -5.06
C ASP A 9 2.23 6.97 -6.47
N VAL A 10 1.41 7.85 -7.03
CA VAL A 10 0.63 7.61 -8.26
C VAL A 10 1.21 8.44 -9.39
N HIS A 11 1.72 7.77 -10.41
CA HIS A 11 2.20 8.36 -11.66
C HIS A 11 1.30 7.92 -12.83
N GLN A 12 1.53 8.48 -14.02
CA GLN A 12 0.71 8.17 -15.21
C GLN A 12 0.77 6.69 -15.61
N ALA A 13 1.95 6.09 -15.58
CA ALA A 13 2.15 4.71 -16.02
C ALA A 13 2.18 3.70 -14.85
N SER A 14 2.48 4.15 -13.64
CA SER A 14 2.70 3.27 -12.49
C SER A 14 2.21 3.84 -11.17
N ILE A 15 1.88 2.94 -10.24
CA ILE A 15 1.60 3.24 -8.84
C ILE A 15 2.59 2.45 -7.99
N VAL A 16 3.27 3.12 -7.07
CA VAL A 16 4.07 2.48 -6.02
C VAL A 16 3.29 2.51 -4.72
N ILE A 17 3.10 1.35 -4.10
CA ILE A 17 2.41 1.22 -2.81
C ILE A 17 3.42 0.74 -1.77
N ILE A 18 3.46 1.40 -0.62
CA ILE A 18 4.28 1.03 0.53
C ILE A 18 3.40 0.79 1.75
N VAL A 19 3.79 -0.16 2.59
CA VAL A 19 3.20 -0.36 3.92
C VAL A 19 4.27 -0.10 4.96
N LEU A 20 3.98 0.79 5.90
CA LEU A 20 4.83 1.12 7.04
C LEU A 20 4.24 0.52 8.31
N ASN A 21 5.08 0.03 9.23
CA ASN A 21 4.63 -0.23 10.59
C ASN A 21 4.55 1.08 11.41
N GLY A 22 4.00 1.01 12.62
CA GLY A 22 3.86 2.17 13.51
C GLY A 22 5.16 2.88 13.90
N ALA A 23 6.33 2.30 13.64
CA ALA A 23 7.64 2.92 13.83
C ALA A 23 8.16 3.62 12.56
N GLY A 24 7.37 3.68 11.49
CA GLY A 24 7.77 4.25 10.20
C GLY A 24 8.66 3.34 9.35
N LYS A 25 8.83 2.06 9.72
CA LYS A 25 9.64 1.12 8.91
C LYS A 25 8.80 0.53 7.78
N VAL A 26 9.35 0.54 6.55
CA VAL A 26 8.77 -0.18 5.40
C VAL A 26 8.78 -1.69 5.67
N VAL A 27 7.59 -2.29 5.61
CA VAL A 27 7.39 -3.74 5.77
C VAL A 27 6.86 -4.41 4.50
N MET A 28 6.35 -3.63 3.55
CA MET A 28 5.94 -4.11 2.23
C MET A 28 6.10 -3.01 1.18
N ARG A 29 6.46 -3.38 -0.05
CA ARG A 29 6.48 -2.49 -1.22
C ARG A 29 5.98 -3.25 -2.44
N VAL A 30 5.15 -2.60 -3.26
CA VAL A 30 4.74 -3.09 -4.57
C VAL A 30 4.81 -1.95 -5.59
N ALA A 31 5.10 -2.27 -6.84
CA ALA A 31 4.93 -1.37 -7.97
C ALA A 31 4.03 -2.06 -9.00
N THR A 32 3.06 -1.34 -9.54
CA THR A 32 2.11 -1.85 -10.53
C THR A 32 1.82 -0.77 -11.57
N GLU A 33 1.28 -1.13 -12.73
CA GLU A 33 0.67 -0.16 -13.64
C GLU A 33 -0.47 0.62 -12.98
N THR A 34 -0.75 1.81 -13.51
CA THR A 34 -1.83 2.68 -13.03
C THR A 34 -3.19 2.07 -13.36
N SER A 35 -3.74 1.32 -12.40
CA SER A 35 -5.03 0.63 -12.51
C SER A 35 -5.77 0.68 -11.18
N ALA A 36 -6.97 1.26 -11.19
CA ALA A 36 -7.85 1.30 -10.02
C ALA A 36 -8.23 -0.12 -9.55
N GLY A 37 -8.36 -1.07 -10.48
CA GLY A 37 -8.64 -2.48 -10.17
C GLY A 37 -7.53 -3.10 -9.34
N ARG A 38 -6.27 -2.91 -9.74
CA ARG A 38 -5.11 -3.45 -9.00
C ARG A 38 -4.92 -2.82 -7.63
N VAL A 39 -5.15 -1.52 -7.49
CA VAL A 39 -5.15 -0.86 -6.18
C VAL A 39 -6.23 -1.45 -5.28
N ARG A 40 -7.46 -1.61 -5.79
CA ARG A 40 -8.56 -2.20 -5.03
C ARG A 40 -8.28 -3.64 -4.61
N GLU A 41 -7.72 -4.46 -5.50
CA GLU A 41 -7.33 -5.84 -5.19
C GLU A 41 -6.25 -5.89 -4.11
N PHE A 42 -5.23 -5.02 -4.20
CA PHE A 42 -4.21 -4.90 -3.17
C PHE A 42 -4.82 -4.55 -1.80
N LEU A 43 -5.66 -3.51 -1.74
CA LEU A 43 -6.28 -3.07 -0.48
C LEU A 43 -7.14 -4.16 0.17
N LYS A 44 -7.83 -4.99 -0.63
CA LYS A 44 -8.63 -6.13 -0.12
C LYS A 44 -7.80 -7.24 0.52
N GLN A 45 -6.53 -7.36 0.18
CA GLN A 45 -5.63 -8.38 0.74
C GLN A 45 -5.06 -7.96 2.09
N LEU A 46 -5.11 -6.66 2.42
CA LEU A 46 -4.61 -6.14 3.69
C LEU A 46 -5.43 -6.68 4.88
N ARG A 47 -4.73 -7.01 5.96
CA ARG A 47 -5.33 -7.53 7.21
C ARG A 47 -4.89 -6.71 8.41
N GLY A 48 -5.70 -6.69 9.47
CA GLY A 48 -5.45 -5.92 10.69
C GLY A 48 -5.97 -4.49 10.60
N LYS A 49 -5.53 -3.61 11.51
CA LYS A 49 -5.92 -2.19 11.50
C LYS A 49 -4.92 -1.40 10.67
N VAL A 50 -5.35 -1.04 9.47
CA VAL A 50 -4.59 -0.28 8.47
C VAL A 50 -5.23 1.10 8.34
N TYR A 51 -4.40 2.13 8.24
CA TYR A 51 -4.80 3.53 8.12
C TYR A 51 -4.23 4.15 6.85
#